data_AF-A0A7X6HNF8-F1
#
_entry.id   AF-A0A7X6HNF8-F1
#
_cell.length_a   1.000
_cell.length_b   1.000
_cell.length_c   1.000
_cell.angle_alpha   90.00
_cell.angle_beta   90.00
_cell.angle_gamma   90.00
#
_symmetry.space_group_name_H-M   'P 1'
#
loop_
_entity.id
_entity.type
_entity.pdbx_description
1 polymer ?
#
loop_
_entity_poly.entity_id
_entity_poly.type
_entity_poly.pdbx_seq_one_letter_code
_entity_poly.pdbx_strand_id
1 'polypeptide(L)'
;MHQELGKPPQFIDKLSRKAMQFAMFWAFLWMPSSCNRLVMYVSASSYHPVSFKVTDAVYNASSDSLASYWLTGTVEGREERLIPHLSSGAEVNSSEDILKFFPKGTDLPAIYNPAIPGMFFQGESLRLRYDNGKFWESEVKTGSWVLKMAFIPIVTAIALNKILRFLYQFSDD
;
A
#
# COMPACT_ATOMS: atom_id res chain seq x y z
N MET A 1 50.28 -16.75 -6.36
CA MET A 1 50.49 -15.32 -6.69
C MET A 1 49.11 -14.70 -6.75
N HIS A 2 48.63 -14.08 -5.66
CA HIS A 2 47.32 -13.43 -5.65
C HIS A 2 47.48 -12.06 -6.30
N GLN A 3 46.92 -11.86 -7.49
CA GLN A 3 46.71 -10.52 -8.04
C GLN A 3 45.81 -9.77 -7.05
N GLU A 4 46.32 -8.70 -6.46
CA GLU A 4 45.47 -7.74 -5.76
C GLU A 4 44.54 -7.12 -6.80
N LEU A 5 43.24 -7.44 -6.71
CA LEU A 5 42.23 -6.75 -7.50
C LEU A 5 42.35 -5.25 -7.26
N GLY A 6 42.54 -4.49 -8.34
CA GLY A 6 42.49 -3.03 -8.30
C GLY A 6 41.21 -2.57 -7.62
N LYS A 7 41.31 -1.52 -6.80
CA LYS A 7 40.10 -0.93 -6.20
C LYS A 7 39.22 -0.42 -7.33
N PRO A 8 37.91 -0.74 -7.35
CA PRO A 8 37.01 -0.23 -8.37
C PRO A 8 37.07 1.31 -8.39
N PRO A 9 36.89 1.93 -9.57
CA PRO A 9 36.83 3.38 -9.69
C PRO A 9 35.87 3.95 -8.67
N GLN A 10 36.30 4.98 -7.92
CA GLN A 10 35.49 5.57 -6.84
C GLN A 10 34.07 5.96 -7.28
N PHE A 11 33.89 6.25 -8.57
CA PHE A 11 32.60 6.52 -9.19
C PHE A 11 31.64 5.31 -9.18
N ILE A 12 32.11 4.10 -9.49
CA ILE A 12 31.29 2.86 -9.51
C ILE A 12 30.79 2.53 -8.11
N ASP A 13 31.67 2.61 -7.11
CA ASP A 13 31.31 2.41 -5.70
C ASP A 13 30.31 3.45 -5.19
N LYS A 14 30.44 4.70 -5.63
CA LYS A 14 29.52 5.78 -5.27
C LYS A 14 28.15 5.56 -5.90
N LEU A 15 28.09 5.20 -7.17
CA LEU A 15 26.85 4.92 -7.90
C LEU A 15 26.11 3.72 -7.30
N SER A 16 26.81 2.62 -7.05
CA SER A 16 26.23 1.41 -6.45
C SER A 16 25.64 1.67 -5.06
N ARG A 17 26.38 2.40 -4.20
CA ARG A 17 25.87 2.79 -2.87
C ARG A 17 24.62 3.64 -2.97
N LYS A 18 24.58 4.61 -3.89
CA LYS A 18 23.40 5.48 -4.10
C LYS A 18 22.20 4.70 -4.63
N ALA A 19 22.41 3.79 -5.57
CA ALA A 19 21.35 2.91 -6.08
C ALA A 19 20.77 2.03 -4.96
N MET A 20 21.61 1.45 -4.10
CA MET A 20 21.17 0.66 -2.96
C MET A 20 20.40 1.49 -1.93
N GLN A 21 20.90 2.68 -1.58
CA GLN A 21 20.21 3.61 -0.66
C GLN A 21 18.82 3.97 -1.20
N PHE A 22 18.72 4.30 -2.49
CA PHE A 22 17.45 4.60 -3.12
C PHE A 22 16.49 3.39 -3.11
N ALA A 23 16.98 2.20 -3.47
CA ALA A 23 16.18 0.99 -3.47
C ALA A 23 15.64 0.62 -2.07
N MET A 24 16.47 0.75 -1.04
CA MET A 24 16.08 0.52 0.35
C MET A 24 15.05 1.55 0.83
N PHE A 25 15.28 2.83 0.54
CA PHE A 25 14.32 3.88 0.85
C PHE A 25 12.98 3.64 0.15
N TRP A 26 13.01 3.27 -1.12
CA TRP A 26 11.81 2.94 -1.89
C TRP A 26 11.05 1.75 -1.28
N ALA A 27 11.74 0.65 -0.98
CA ALA A 27 11.12 -0.51 -0.34
C ALA A 27 10.50 -0.16 1.02
N PHE A 28 11.15 0.71 1.79
CA PHE A 28 10.63 1.19 3.07
C PHE A 28 9.29 1.93 2.92
N LEU A 29 9.10 2.72 1.85
CA LEU A 29 7.81 3.40 1.59
C LEU A 29 6.64 2.42 1.37
N TRP A 30 6.92 1.24 0.80
CA TRP A 30 5.93 0.19 0.51
C TRP A 30 5.77 -0.86 1.61
N MET A 31 6.67 -0.87 2.60
CA MET A 31 6.65 -1.84 3.69
C MET A 31 5.33 -1.81 4.48
N PRO A 32 4.76 -0.64 4.85
CA PRO A 32 3.50 -0.63 5.57
C PRO A 32 2.32 -1.25 4.81
N SER A 33 2.22 -0.94 3.52
CA SER A 33 1.19 -1.47 2.63
C SER A 33 1.30 -3.00 2.49
N SER A 34 2.53 -3.52 2.55
CA SER A 34 2.83 -4.96 2.56
C SER A 34 2.45 -5.61 3.91
N CYS A 35 2.81 -4.98 5.03
CA CYS A 35 2.45 -5.45 6.37
C CYS A 35 0.94 -5.51 6.56
N ASN A 36 0.21 -4.49 6.12
CA ASN A 36 -1.25 -4.46 6.17
C ASN A 36 -1.86 -5.70 5.49
N ARG A 37 -1.43 -5.97 4.26
CA ARG A 37 -1.94 -7.11 3.48
C ARG A 37 -1.54 -8.44 4.09
N LEU A 38 -0.32 -8.55 4.63
CA LEU A 38 0.10 -9.75 5.34
C LEU A 38 -0.78 -10.04 6.56
N VAL A 39 -1.10 -9.02 7.37
CA VAL A 39 -2.02 -9.15 8.51
C VAL A 39 -3.39 -9.63 8.03
N MET A 40 -3.91 -9.06 6.94
CA MET A 40 -5.19 -9.49 6.37
C MET A 40 -5.16 -10.94 5.89
N TYR A 41 -4.09 -11.39 5.24
CA TYR A 41 -3.96 -12.78 4.80
C TYR A 41 -3.85 -13.77 5.97
N VAL A 42 -3.05 -13.45 6.98
CA VAL A 42 -2.88 -14.30 8.16
C VAL A 42 -4.18 -14.45 8.93
N SER A 43 -5.03 -13.42 8.91
CA SER A 43 -6.34 -13.42 9.57
C SER A 43 -7.51 -13.61 8.61
N ALA A 44 -7.28 -14.11 7.40
CA ALA A 44 -8.30 -14.20 6.34
C ALA A 44 -9.55 -14.97 6.77
N SER A 45 -9.40 -16.03 7.57
CA SER A 45 -10.52 -16.82 8.09
C SER A 45 -11.42 -16.08 9.07
N SER A 46 -10.95 -14.97 9.64
CA SER A 46 -11.68 -14.15 10.61
C SER A 46 -12.39 -12.96 9.96
N TYR A 47 -12.24 -12.80 8.65
CA TYR A 47 -12.97 -11.80 7.88
C TYR A 47 -14.24 -12.42 7.29
N HIS A 48 -15.36 -11.74 7.46
CA HIS A 48 -16.64 -12.16 6.91
C HIS A 48 -17.39 -11.01 6.22
N PRO A 49 -18.27 -11.31 5.25
CA PRO A 49 -19.10 -10.31 4.60
C PRO A 49 -20.11 -9.73 5.59
N VAL A 50 -20.30 -8.41 5.53
CA VAL A 50 -21.23 -7.65 6.37
C VAL A 50 -21.85 -6.50 5.58
N SER A 51 -22.95 -5.96 6.10
CA SER A 51 -23.52 -4.70 5.61
C SER A 51 -23.00 -3.53 6.46
N PHE A 52 -22.34 -2.58 5.82
CA PHE A 52 -21.98 -1.31 6.42
C PHE A 52 -23.08 -0.29 6.12
N LYS A 53 -23.80 0.13 7.16
CA LYS A 53 -24.87 1.13 7.01
C LYS A 53 -24.31 2.54 7.17
N VAL A 54 -24.35 3.32 6.10
CA VAL A 54 -23.82 4.70 6.08
C VAL A 54 -24.62 5.59 7.04
N THR A 55 -23.94 6.27 7.95
CA THR A 55 -24.55 7.29 8.84
C THR A 55 -24.07 8.69 8.52
N ASP A 56 -22.81 8.83 8.10
CA ASP A 56 -22.24 10.13 7.73
C ASP A 56 -21.05 9.99 6.78
N ALA A 57 -20.51 11.13 6.33
CA ALA A 57 -19.26 11.19 5.60
C ALA A 57 -18.37 12.30 6.13
N VAL A 58 -17.06 12.08 6.10
CA VAL A 58 -16.05 13.06 6.47
C VAL A 58 -15.20 13.36 5.25
N TYR A 59 -14.98 14.64 5.01
CA TYR A 59 -14.02 15.16 4.04
C TYR A 59 -13.09 16.14 4.75
N ASN A 60 -11.78 15.95 4.60
CA ASN A 60 -10.77 16.83 5.14
C ASN A 60 -9.76 17.19 4.06
N ALA A 61 -9.85 18.42 3.56
CA ALA A 61 -8.84 19.05 2.74
C ALA A 61 -8.15 20.13 3.58
N SER A 62 -6.94 19.85 4.06
CA SER A 62 -6.08 20.89 4.62
C SER A 62 -5.16 21.44 3.52
N SER A 63 -4.77 22.70 3.63
CA SER A 63 -3.87 23.36 2.66
C SER A 63 -2.54 22.64 2.48
N ASP A 64 -2.13 21.87 3.50
CA ASP A 64 -0.80 21.28 3.63
C ASP A 64 -0.80 19.75 3.47
N SER A 65 -1.95 19.12 3.23
CA SER A 65 -2.04 17.66 3.05
C SER A 65 -2.99 17.24 1.93
N LEU A 66 -2.80 16.02 1.43
CA LEU A 66 -3.72 15.44 0.46
C LEU A 66 -5.12 15.32 1.08
N ALA A 67 -6.13 15.72 0.31
CA ALA A 67 -7.52 15.57 0.72
C ALA A 67 -7.79 14.12 1.12
N SER A 68 -8.37 13.95 2.30
CA SER A 68 -8.71 12.64 2.85
C SER A 68 -10.21 12.57 3.10
N TYR A 69 -10.81 11.43 2.79
CA TYR A 69 -12.23 11.24 2.96
C TYR A 69 -12.57 9.82 3.41
N TRP A 70 -13.72 9.68 4.06
CA TRP A 70 -14.26 8.40 4.46
C TRP A 70 -15.75 8.50 4.80
N LEU A 71 -16.42 7.35 4.82
CA LEU A 71 -17.76 7.17 5.35
C LEU A 71 -17.67 6.78 6.83
N THR A 72 -18.58 7.32 7.63
CA THR A 72 -18.90 6.85 8.97
C THR A 72 -20.19 6.04 8.90
N GLY A 73 -20.27 4.94 9.64
CA GLY A 73 -21.42 4.06 9.57
C GLY A 73 -21.41 3.01 10.65
N THR A 74 -22.45 2.19 10.66
CA THR A 74 -22.61 1.11 11.63
C THR A 74 -22.46 -0.25 10.98
N VAL A 75 -21.75 -1.14 11.65
CA VAL A 75 -21.61 -2.55 11.28
C VAL A 75 -21.63 -3.39 12.55
N GLU A 76 -22.50 -4.40 12.60
CA GLU A 76 -22.67 -5.26 13.79
C GLU A 76 -22.84 -4.50 15.12
N GLY A 77 -23.53 -3.35 15.08
CA GLY A 77 -23.77 -2.50 16.25
C GLY A 77 -22.61 -1.63 16.69
N ARG A 78 -21.51 -1.57 15.91
CA ARG A 78 -20.35 -0.70 16.16
C ARG A 78 -20.27 0.41 15.13
N GLU A 79 -19.84 1.58 15.56
CA GLU A 79 -19.46 2.66 14.66
C GLU A 79 -18.09 2.34 14.06
N GLU A 80 -18.00 2.35 12.74
CA GLU A 80 -16.78 2.08 12.01
C GLU A 80 -16.61 3.09 10.87
N ARG A 81 -15.39 3.18 10.38
CA ARG A 81 -15.00 4.01 9.25
C ARG A 81 -14.72 3.15 8.04
N LEU A 82 -15.34 3.49 6.91
CA LEU A 82 -15.18 2.82 5.62
C LEU A 82 -14.65 3.81 4.59
N ILE A 83 -13.64 3.42 3.82
CA ILE A 83 -13.19 4.20 2.67
C ILE A 83 -13.81 3.58 1.42
N PRO A 84 -14.77 4.26 0.77
CA PRO A 84 -15.47 3.69 -0.36
C PRO A 84 -14.59 3.71 -1.61
N HIS A 85 -14.90 2.82 -2.56
CA HIS A 85 -14.31 2.90 -3.89
C HIS A 85 -15.13 3.87 -4.75
N LEU A 86 -14.56 5.04 -5.07
CA LEU A 86 -15.15 5.96 -6.03
C LEU A 86 -14.78 5.55 -7.46
N SER A 87 -15.74 5.66 -8.38
CA SER A 87 -15.49 5.49 -9.80
C SER A 87 -14.46 6.51 -10.31
N SER A 88 -13.59 6.07 -11.22
CA SER A 88 -12.56 6.92 -11.84
C SER A 88 -13.18 8.20 -12.42
N GLY A 89 -12.74 9.36 -11.93
CA GLY A 89 -13.23 10.68 -12.37
C GLY A 89 -14.29 11.32 -11.46
N ALA A 90 -14.72 10.66 -10.38
CA ALA A 90 -15.56 11.29 -9.37
C ALA A 90 -14.71 12.27 -8.54
N GLU A 91 -14.94 13.57 -8.73
CA GLU A 91 -14.36 14.61 -7.88
C GLU A 91 -15.18 14.74 -6.59
N VAL A 92 -14.48 14.67 -5.45
CA VAL A 92 -15.08 14.87 -4.13
C VAL A 92 -14.40 16.06 -3.49
N ASN A 93 -15.18 17.10 -3.22
CA ASN A 93 -14.68 18.34 -2.62
C ASN A 93 -15.32 18.65 -1.25
N SER A 94 -16.23 17.79 -0.80
CA SER A 94 -17.01 17.99 0.43
C SER A 94 -17.58 16.69 0.95
N SER A 95 -18.01 16.68 2.22
CA SER A 95 -18.77 15.58 2.82
C SER A 95 -20.08 15.35 2.07
N GLU A 96 -20.72 16.42 1.62
CA GLU A 96 -21.99 16.38 0.91
C GLU A 96 -21.82 15.69 -0.45
N ASP A 97 -20.70 15.90 -1.14
CA ASP A 97 -20.42 15.20 -2.40
C ASP A 97 -20.27 13.69 -2.20
N ILE A 98 -19.60 13.26 -1.13
CA ILE A 98 -19.51 11.84 -0.78
C ILE A 98 -20.90 11.25 -0.55
N LEU A 99 -21.76 11.96 0.18
CA LEU A 99 -23.11 11.52 0.49
C LEU A 99 -24.05 11.52 -0.72
N LYS A 100 -23.74 12.23 -1.80
CA LYS A 100 -24.45 12.08 -3.08
C LYS A 100 -24.19 10.72 -3.71
N PHE A 101 -22.96 10.21 -3.60
CA PHE A 101 -22.60 8.87 -4.10
C PHE A 101 -23.03 7.75 -3.15
N PHE A 102 -22.97 8.01 -1.84
CA PHE A 102 -23.30 7.05 -0.80
C PHE A 102 -24.27 7.66 0.22
N PRO A 103 -25.58 7.69 -0.09
CA PRO A 103 -26.57 8.32 0.77
C PRO A 103 -26.63 7.69 2.16
N LYS A 104 -26.99 8.50 3.17
CA LYS A 104 -27.23 8.00 4.53
C LYS A 104 -28.32 6.93 4.54
N GLY A 105 -28.12 5.89 5.34
CA GLY A 105 -28.98 4.73 5.43
C GLY A 105 -28.73 3.67 4.35
N THR A 106 -27.85 3.94 3.38
CA THR A 106 -27.45 2.94 2.38
C THR A 106 -26.62 1.85 3.03
N ASP A 107 -26.94 0.61 2.67
CA ASP A 107 -26.21 -0.59 3.03
C ASP A 107 -25.12 -0.85 1.97
N LEU A 108 -23.86 -0.78 2.38
CA LEU A 108 -22.71 -1.05 1.52
C LEU A 108 -22.12 -2.43 1.83
N PRO A 109 -21.84 -3.25 0.80
CA PRO A 109 -21.14 -4.51 1.01
C PRO A 109 -19.72 -4.23 1.52
N ALA A 110 -19.37 -4.90 2.62
CA ALA A 110 -18.07 -4.77 3.25
C ALA A 110 -17.58 -6.12 3.79
N ILE A 111 -16.27 -6.20 4.01
CA ILE A 111 -15.60 -7.30 4.68
C ILE A 111 -15.09 -6.78 6.02
N TYR A 112 -15.43 -7.49 7.11
CA TYR A 112 -15.18 -7.05 8.48
C TYR A 112 -14.50 -8.13 9.32
N ASN A 113 -13.59 -7.70 10.19
CA ASN A 113 -12.97 -8.55 11.19
C ASN A 113 -12.92 -7.82 12.54
N PRO A 114 -13.87 -8.06 13.46
CA PRO A 114 -13.98 -7.33 14.72
C PRO A 114 -12.80 -7.56 15.68
N ALA A 115 -11.98 -8.59 15.45
CA ALA A 115 -10.82 -8.91 16.29
C ALA A 115 -9.60 -8.03 15.98
N ILE A 116 -9.55 -7.44 14.78
CA ILE A 116 -8.47 -6.51 14.40
C ILE A 116 -8.68 -5.18 15.14
N PRO A 117 -7.64 -4.55 15.72
CA PRO A 117 -7.78 -3.21 16.30
C PRO A 117 -8.19 -2.17 15.25
N GLY A 118 -8.81 -1.06 15.66
CA GLY A 118 -9.26 0.03 14.78
C GLY A 118 -8.09 0.87 14.27
N MET A 119 -7.06 0.21 13.74
CA MET A 119 -5.85 0.83 13.23
C MET A 119 -6.03 1.21 11.77
N PHE A 120 -5.60 2.44 11.46
CA PHE A 120 -5.51 2.97 10.11
C PHE A 120 -4.05 3.10 9.76
N PHE A 121 -3.64 2.49 8.65
CA PHE A 121 -2.28 2.63 8.15
C PHE A 121 -2.33 3.08 6.69
N GLN A 122 -1.67 4.19 6.36
CA GLN A 122 -1.70 4.79 5.01
C GLN A 122 -3.14 5.01 4.45
N GLY A 123 -4.08 5.40 5.31
CA GLY A 123 -5.46 5.61 4.89
C GLY A 123 -6.19 4.31 4.54
N GLU A 124 -5.75 3.17 5.06
CA GLU A 124 -6.41 1.88 4.91
C GLU A 124 -6.86 1.36 6.27
N SER A 125 -8.15 1.03 6.44
CA SER A 125 -8.65 0.30 7.62
C SER A 125 -8.36 -1.18 7.45
N LEU A 126 -7.70 -1.79 8.42
CA LEU A 126 -7.51 -3.24 8.44
C LEU A 126 -8.77 -3.97 8.93
N ARG A 127 -9.60 -3.30 9.71
CA ARG A 127 -10.77 -3.92 10.35
C ARG A 127 -11.95 -4.04 9.39
N LEU A 128 -12.18 -3.01 8.57
CA LEU A 128 -13.34 -2.89 7.70
C LEU A 128 -12.92 -2.44 6.30
N ARG A 129 -13.34 -3.18 5.27
CA ARG A 129 -12.98 -2.91 3.87
C ARG A 129 -14.21 -2.97 2.97
N TYR A 130 -14.22 -2.15 1.93
CA TYR A 130 -15.28 -2.20 0.92
C TYR A 130 -15.18 -3.50 0.10
N ASP A 131 -16.31 -4.16 -0.14
CA ASP A 131 -16.35 -5.41 -0.91
C ASP A 131 -17.12 -5.21 -2.22
N ASN A 132 -16.43 -5.41 -3.33
CA ASN A 132 -17.03 -5.39 -4.67
C ASN A 132 -17.47 -6.78 -5.16
N GLY A 133 -17.57 -7.76 -4.25
CA GLY A 133 -17.87 -9.17 -4.54
C GLY A 133 -16.65 -9.99 -4.99
N LYS A 134 -15.48 -9.34 -5.13
CA LYS A 134 -14.20 -9.96 -5.53
C LYS A 134 -13.05 -9.47 -4.66
N PHE A 135 -13.35 -9.16 -3.40
CA PHE A 135 -12.39 -8.56 -2.47
C PHE A 135 -11.06 -9.32 -2.41
N TRP A 136 -11.09 -10.64 -2.18
CA TRP A 136 -9.87 -11.45 -2.05
C TRP A 136 -9.07 -11.53 -3.34
N GLU A 137 -9.72 -11.64 -4.50
CA GLU A 137 -9.03 -11.62 -5.80
C GLU A 137 -8.32 -10.28 -6.02
N SER A 138 -9.00 -9.17 -5.69
CA SER A 138 -8.46 -7.82 -5.77
C SER A 138 -7.28 -7.61 -4.81
N GLU A 139 -7.39 -8.09 -3.57
CA GLU A 139 -6.30 -8.00 -2.59
C GLU A 139 -5.09 -8.83 -3.01
N VAL A 140 -5.27 -10.04 -3.59
CA VAL A 140 -4.16 -10.85 -4.14
C VAL A 140 -3.43 -10.12 -5.26
N LYS A 141 -4.19 -9.53 -6.19
CA LYS A 141 -3.61 -8.76 -7.28
C LYS A 141 -2.84 -7.55 -6.75
N THR A 142 -3.44 -6.81 -5.82
CA THR A 142 -2.86 -5.60 -5.24
C THR A 142 -1.63 -5.93 -4.38
N GLY A 143 -1.70 -6.97 -3.56
CA GLY A 143 -0.58 -7.46 -2.76
C GLY A 143 0.60 -7.90 -3.61
N SER A 144 0.35 -8.68 -4.67
CA SER A 144 1.40 -9.03 -5.64
C SER A 144 2.03 -7.80 -6.28
N TRP A 145 1.23 -6.78 -6.64
CA TRP A 145 1.75 -5.55 -7.22
C TRP A 145 2.60 -4.75 -6.21
N VAL A 146 2.13 -4.59 -4.97
CA VAL A 146 2.87 -3.90 -3.89
C VAL A 146 4.20 -4.61 -3.61
N LEU A 147 4.20 -5.95 -3.52
CA LEU A 147 5.43 -6.73 -3.32
C LEU A 147 6.41 -6.52 -4.48
N LYS A 148 5.92 -6.54 -5.73
CA LYS A 148 6.77 -6.23 -6.89
C LYS A 148 7.37 -4.83 -6.80
N MET A 149 6.57 -3.82 -6.46
CA MET A 149 7.04 -2.44 -6.30
C MET A 149 8.08 -2.28 -5.19
N ALA A 150 7.98 -3.07 -4.13
CA ALA A 150 8.97 -3.10 -3.05
C ALA A 150 10.27 -3.82 -3.45
N PHE A 151 10.19 -4.98 -4.11
CA PHE A 151 11.35 -5.83 -4.38
C PHE A 151 12.10 -5.51 -5.68
N ILE A 152 11.42 -5.04 -6.74
CA ILE A 152 12.06 -4.76 -8.04
C ILE A 152 13.26 -3.81 -7.90
N PRO A 153 13.17 -2.69 -7.16
CA PRO A 153 14.31 -1.79 -7.01
C PRO A 153 15.50 -2.44 -6.29
N ILE A 154 15.24 -3.27 -5.27
CA ILE A 154 16.29 -3.98 -4.53
C ILE A 154 17.00 -4.96 -5.46
N VAL A 155 16.24 -5.82 -6.16
CA VAL A 155 16.80 -6.79 -7.10
C VAL A 155 17.58 -6.09 -8.21
N THR A 156 17.06 -4.96 -8.71
CA THR A 156 17.71 -4.14 -9.73
C THR A 156 19.02 -3.54 -9.23
N ALA A 157 19.05 -2.99 -8.01
CA ALA A 157 20.26 -2.44 -7.41
C ALA A 157 21.34 -3.52 -7.17
N ILE A 158 20.93 -4.72 -6.74
CA ILE A 158 21.82 -5.88 -6.60
C ILE A 158 22.37 -6.31 -7.96
N ALA A 159 21.51 -6.44 -8.97
CA ALA A 159 21.91 -6.82 -10.32
C ALA A 159 22.88 -5.80 -10.93
N LEU A 160 22.59 -4.51 -10.81
CA LEU A 160 23.46 -3.42 -11.26
C LEU A 160 24.84 -3.50 -10.58
N ASN A 161 24.88 -3.71 -9.26
CA ASN A 161 26.14 -3.86 -8.53
C ASN A 161 26.95 -5.06 -9.06
N LYS A 162 26.31 -6.21 -9.28
CA LYS A 162 26.98 -7.39 -9.85
C LYS A 162 27.50 -7.13 -11.27
N ILE A 163 26.71 -6.51 -12.13
CA ILE A 163 27.10 -6.18 -13.51
C ILE A 163 28.29 -5.22 -13.52
N LEU A 164 28.25 -4.16 -12.71
CA LEU A 164 29.35 -3.18 -12.65
C LEU A 164 30.66 -3.81 -12.14
N ARG A 165 30.59 -4.72 -11.16
CA ARG A 165 31.75 -5.47 -10.68
C ARG A 165 32.30 -6.42 -11.75
N PHE A 166 31.42 -7.10 -12.47
CA PHE A 166 31.81 -7.99 -13.56
C PHE A 166 32.50 -7.24 -14.70
N LEU A 167 31.91 -6.12 -15.15
CA LEU A 167 32.51 -5.28 -16.19
C LEU A 167 33.87 -4.70 -15.78
N TYR A 168 34.04 -4.36 -14.49
CA TYR A 168 35.32 -3.91 -13.97
C TYR A 168 36.39 -5.01 -14.05
N GLN A 169 36.06 -6.25 -13.69
CA GLN A 169 37.00 -7.38 -13.78
C GLN A 169 37.51 -7.60 -15.21
N PHE A 170 36.67 -7.42 -16.23
CA PHE A 170 37.05 -7.55 -17.64
C PHE A 170 37.79 -6.34 -18.22
N SER A 171 37.76 -5.19 -17.55
CA SER A 171 38.48 -3.99 -18.01
C SER A 171 39.94 -3.96 -17.56
N ASP A 172 40.32 -4.81 -16.60
CA ASP A 172 41.67 -4.93 -16.05
C ASP A 172 42.47 -6.09 -16.70
N ASP A 173 41.86 -6.87 -17.60
CA ASP A 173 42.48 -7.92 -18.44
C ASP A 173 42.86 -7.37 -19.83
#